data_AF-A0A7C2XPL7-F1
#
_entry.id   AF-A0A7C2XPL7-F1
#
_cell.length_a   1.000
_cell.length_b   1.000
_cell.length_c   1.000
_cell.angle_alpha   90.00
_cell.angle_beta   90.00
_cell.angle_gamma   90.00
#
_symmetry.space_group_name_H-M   'P 1'
#
loop_
_entity.id
_entity.type
_entity.pdbx_description
1 polymer ?
#
loop_
_entity_poly.entity_id
_entity_poly.type
_entity_poly.pdbx_seq_one_letter_code
_entity_poly.pdbx_strand_id
1 'polypeptide(L)' 'MAITLTGATGYIGAHVAALLLERHADHLNVLVRAKGPEEAAHRLWQAFQLHLD' A
#
# COMPACT_ATOMS: atom_id res chain seq x y z
N MET A 1 -1.70 3.94 16.60
CA MET A 1 -2.72 4.68 15.82
C MET A 1 -2.84 3.99 14.46
N ALA A 2 -3.81 4.34 13.61
CA ALA A 2 -3.92 3.75 12.28
C ALA A 2 -3.88 4.84 11.20
N ILE A 3 -3.09 4.61 10.16
CA ILE A 3 -2.96 5.50 9.00
C ILE A 3 -3.80 4.92 7.88
N THR A 4 -4.70 5.72 7.30
CA THR A 4 -5.48 5.32 6.14
C THR A 4 -4.91 5.97 4.89
N LEU A 5 -4.48 5.16 3.93
CA LEU A 5 -3.87 5.60 2.68
C LEU A 5 -4.72 5.16 1.47
N THR A 6 -5.06 6.12 0.62
CA THR A 6 -5.65 5.86 -0.70
C THR A 6 -4.60 5.98 -1.79
N GLY A 7 -4.78 5.28 -2.91
CA GLY A 7 -3.86 5.41 -4.05
C GLY A 7 -2.53 4.68 -3.87
N ALA A 8 -2.45 3.74 -2.92
CA ALA A 8 -1.25 2.94 -2.63
C ALA A 8 -0.77 2.06 -3.80
N THR A 9 -1.57 1.91 -4.86
CA THR A 9 -1.18 1.22 -6.10
C THR A 9 -0.59 2.14 -7.17
N GLY A 10 -0.57 3.47 -6.95
CA GLY A 10 0.10 4.42 -7.85
C GLY A 10 1.56 4.64 -7.43
N TYR A 11 2.39 5.21 -8.31
CA TYR A 11 3.83 5.38 -8.07
C TYR A 11 4.15 6.07 -6.73
N ILE A 12 3.62 7.27 -6.51
CA ILE A 12 3.86 8.02 -5.26
C ILE A 12 3.23 7.30 -4.06
N GLY A 13 2.01 6.78 -4.21
CA GLY A 13 1.32 6.13 -3.10
C GLY A 13 2.01 4.84 -2.64
N ALA A 14 2.56 4.06 -3.57
CA ALA A 14 3.33 2.86 -3.25
C ALA A 14 4.65 3.20 -2.55
N HIS A 15 5.35 4.26 -3.01
CA HIS A 15 6.55 4.75 -2.33
C HIS A 15 6.26 5.26 -0.90
N VAL A 16 5.18 6.02 -0.71
CA VAL A 16 4.75 6.47 0.62
C VAL A 16 4.37 5.28 1.50
N ALA A 17 3.66 4.30 0.97
CA ALA A 17 3.32 3.08 1.72
C ALA A 17 4.57 2.33 2.19
N ALA A 18 5.59 2.17 1.32
CA ALA A 18 6.86 1.55 1.68
C ALA A 18 7.57 2.30 2.83
N LEU A 19 7.66 3.63 2.74
CA LEU A 19 8.26 4.45 3.81
C LEU A 19 7.49 4.36 5.13
N LEU A 20 6.15 4.32 5.07
CA LEU A 20 5.32 4.16 6.26
C LEU A 20 5.53 2.80 6.92
N LEU A 21 5.61 1.73 6.13
CA LEU A 21 5.85 0.37 6.62
C LEU A 21 7.27 0.21 7.20
N GLU A 22 8.26 0.89 6.62
CA GLU A 22 9.66 0.86 7.10
C GLU A 22 9.85 1.66 8.40
N ARG A 23 9.26 2.86 8.48
CA ARG A 23 9.64 3.86 9.48
C ARG A 23 8.63 4.07 10.60
N HIS A 24 7.44 3.51 10.47
CA HIS A 24 6.36 3.69 11.46
C HIS A 24 5.81 2.34 11.92
N ALA A 25 5.44 2.27 13.20
CA ALA A 25 4.80 1.10 13.81
C ALA A 25 3.26 1.15 13.78
N ASP A 26 2.69 2.23 13.23
CA ASP A 26 1.23 2.37 13.12
C ASP A 26 0.66 1.42 12.06
N HIS A 27 -0.54 0.91 12.30
CA HIS A 27 -1.22 0.06 11.32
C HIS A 27 -1.54 0.86 10.05
N LEU A 28 -1.22 0.30 8.89
CA LEU A 28 -1.54 0.90 7.59
C LEU A 28 -2.79 0.26 7.00
N ASN A 29 -3.88 1.02 6.93
CA ASN A 29 -5.10 0.64 6.22
C ASN A 29 -5.06 1.21 4.80
N VAL A 30 -5.24 0.38 3.78
CA VAL A 30 -5.24 0.82 2.38
C VAL A 30 -6.58 0.58 1.71
N LEU A 31 -7.04 1.57 0.94
CA LEU A 31 -8.20 1.43 0.07
C LEU A 31 -7.74 1.24 -1.38
N VAL A 32 -8.02 0.06 -1.92
CA VAL A 32 -7.66 -0.33 -3.29
C VAL A 32 -8.94 -0.57 -4.08
N ARG A 33 -9.06 0.06 -5.26
CA ARG A 33 -10.15 -0.22 -6.20
C ARG A 33 -9.92 -1.58 -6.86
N ALA A 34 -10.74 -2.58 -6.55
CA ALA A 34 -10.68 -3.92 -7.13
C ALA A 34 -12.06 -4.60 -7.03
N LYS A 35 -12.26 -5.73 -7.72
CA LYS A 35 -13.51 -6.51 -7.64
C LYS A 35 -13.63 -7.33 -6.35
N GLY A 36 -12.52 -7.56 -5.66
CA GLY A 36 -12.49 -8.27 -4.39
C GLY A 36 -11.14 -8.17 -3.69
N PRO A 37 -11.05 -8.71 -2.46
CA PRO A 37 -9.85 -8.61 -1.62
C PRO A 37 -8.60 -9.24 -2.22
N GLU A 38 -8.74 -10.37 -2.92
CA GLU A 38 -7.63 -11.06 -3.58
C GLU A 38 -7.02 -10.22 -4.70
N GLU A 39 -7.84 -9.67 -5.60
CA GLU A 39 -7.38 -8.77 -6.67
C GLU A 39 -6.75 -7.50 -6.06
N ALA A 40 -7.34 -6.95 -5.00
CA ALA A 40 -6.77 -5.81 -4.27
C ALA A 40 -5.36 -6.13 -3.74
N ALA A 41 -5.18 -7.29 -3.11
CA ALA A 41 -3.90 -7.73 -2.57
C ALA A 41 -2.85 -7.94 -3.68
N HIS A 42 -3.23 -8.58 -4.78
CA HIS A 42 -2.32 -8.80 -5.91
C HIS A 42 -1.84 -7.48 -6.52
N ARG A 43 -2.76 -6.54 -6.76
CA ARG A 43 -2.44 -5.21 -7.30
C ARG A 43 -1.58 -4.39 -6.37
N LEU A 44 -1.85 -4.46 -5.06
CA LEU A 44 -1.04 -3.79 -4.04
C LEU A 44 0.38 -4.37 -4.02
N TRP A 45 0.50 -5.70 -3.98
CA TRP A 45 1.79 -6.38 -3.98
C TRP A 45 2.62 -6.04 -5.22
N GLN A 46 1.99 -6.05 -6.40
CA GLN A 46 2.63 -5.67 -7.66
C GLN A 46 3.19 -4.24 -7.62
N ALA A 47 2.42 -3.28 -7.08
CA ALA A 47 2.88 -1.89 -6.96
C ALA A 47 4.05 -1.74 -5.97
N PHE A 48 4.07 -2.55 -4.91
CA PHE A 48 5.11 -2.51 -3.90
C PHE A 48 6.45 -3.08 -4.37
N GLN A 49 6.47 -3.97 -5.38
CA GLN A 49 7.71 -4.53 -5.93
C GLN A 49 8.71 -3.48 -6.46
N LEU A 50 8.26 -2.25 -6.68
CA LEU A 50 9.11 -1.14 -7.13
C LEU A 50 9.81 -0.39 -5.99
N HIS A 51 9.40 -0.62 -4.73
CA HIS A 51 9.77 0.24 -3.60
C HIS A 51 10.11 -0.52 -2.32
N LEU A 52 9.77 -1.80 -2.22
CA LEU A 52 10.20 -2.68 -1.13
C LEU A 52 11.45 -3.43 -1.58
N ASP A 53 12.52 -3.29 -0.79
CA ASP A 53 13.76 -4.05 -0.92
C ASP A 53 13.75 -5.32 -0.05
#